data_AF-M4RM07-F1
#
_entry.id   AF-M4RM07-F1
#
_cell.length_a   1.000
_cell.length_b   1.000
_cell.length_c   1.000
_cell.angle_alpha   90.00
_cell.angle_beta   90.00
_cell.angle_gamma   90.00
#
_symmetry.space_group_name_H-M   'P 1'
#
loop_
_entity.id
_entity.type
_entity.pdbx_description
1 polymer ?
#
loop_
_entity_poly.entity_id
_entity_poly.type
_entity_poly.pdbx_seq_one_letter_code
_entity_poly.pdbx_strand_id
1 'polypeptide(L)'
;MGGFLLVGLIVAVVASVANIFLGIPALSLAVSAAIVFIMSGFILYDTSRIINGGETNYIRATVSMYLNIYNLFTSILHLLGIFGSDD
;
A
#
# COMPACT_ATOMS: atom_id res chain seq x y z
N MET A 1 1.72 13.62 -8.71
CA MET A 1 1.76 12.23 -8.20
C MET A 1 0.71 11.95 -7.13
N GLY A 2 0.48 12.85 -6.16
CA GLY A 2 -0.52 12.65 -5.10
C GLY A 2 -1.92 12.20 -5.59
N GLY A 3 -2.46 12.83 -6.65
CA GLY A 3 -3.77 12.42 -7.20
C GLY A 3 -3.79 11.01 -7.79
N PHE A 4 -2.74 10.60 -8.50
CA PHE A 4 -2.62 9.24 -9.05
C PHE A 4 -2.52 8.18 -7.94
N LEU A 5 -1.67 8.43 -6.93
CA LEU A 5 -1.50 7.53 -5.80
C LEU A 5 -2.78 7.39 -4.97
N LEU A 6 -3.51 8.50 -4.77
CA LEU A 6 -4.79 8.50 -4.07
C LEU A 6 -5.85 7.69 -4.82
N VAL A 7 -5.97 7.86 -6.14
CA VAL A 7 -6.89 7.07 -6.96
C VAL A 7 -6.53 5.59 -6.91
N GLY A 8 -5.23 5.26 -7.06
CA GLY A 8 -4.75 3.89 -6.93
C GLY A 8 -5.10 3.27 -5.59
N LEU A 9 -4.92 4.02 -4.49
CA LEU A 9 -5.28 3.59 -3.14
C LEU A 9 -6.78 3.31 -3.00
N ILE A 10 -7.63 4.21 -3.49
CA ILE A 10 -9.09 4.03 -3.43
C ILE A 10 -9.50 2.76 -4.20
N VAL A 11 -8.95 2.56 -5.40
CA VAL A 11 -9.23 1.36 -6.20
C VAL A 11 -8.78 0.10 -5.47
N ALA A 12 -7.58 0.11 -4.88
CA ALA A 12 -7.08 -1.02 -4.09
C ALA A 12 -7.98 -1.32 -2.89
N VAL A 13 -8.44 -0.30 -2.16
CA VAL A 13 -9.35 -0.45 -1.02
C VAL A 13 -10.69 -1.06 -1.46
N VAL A 14 -11.28 -0.55 -2.55
CA VAL A 14 -12.55 -1.09 -3.07
C VAL A 14 -12.38 -2.54 -3.53
N ALA A 15 -11.28 -2.86 -4.20
CA ALA A 15 -10.96 -4.23 -4.61
C ALA A 15 -10.76 -5.16 -3.40
N SER A 16 -10.08 -4.70 -2.35
CA SER A 16 -9.94 -5.44 -1.09
C SER A 16 -11.30 -5.76 -0.47
N VAL A 17 -12.19 -4.76 -0.39
CA VAL A 17 -13.54 -4.94 0.17
C VAL A 17 -14.36 -5.90 -0.68
N ALA A 18 -14.33 -5.77 -2.00
CA ALA A 18 -15.01 -6.70 -2.90
C ALA A 18 -14.48 -8.13 -2.74
N ASN A 19 -13.16 -8.30 -2.57
CA ASN A 19 -12.54 -9.61 -2.40
C ASN A 19 -12.97 -10.33 -1.13
N ILE A 20 -13.38 -9.61 -0.06
CA ILE A 20 -13.93 -10.24 1.16
C ILE A 20 -15.20 -11.05 0.84
N PHE A 21 -16.04 -10.57 -0.08
CA PHE A 21 -17.28 -11.23 -0.46
C PHE A 21 -17.09 -12.25 -1.58
N LEU A 22 -16.16 -11.99 -2.50
CA LEU A 22 -15.92 -12.86 -3.66
C LEU A 22 -14.99 -14.04 -3.33
N GLY A 23 -14.04 -13.86 -2.40
CA GLY A 23 -13.12 -14.91 -1.96
C GLY A 23 -12.19 -15.42 -3.06
N ILE A 24 -11.85 -14.59 -4.07
CA ILE A 24 -11.07 -15.03 -5.23
C ILE A 24 -9.57 -14.96 -4.91
N PRO A 25 -8.82 -16.09 -4.87
CA PRO A 25 -7.41 -16.07 -4.48
C PRO A 25 -6.53 -15.20 -5.40
N ALA A 26 -6.78 -15.26 -6.71
CA ALA A 26 -6.06 -14.45 -7.70
C ALA A 26 -6.28 -12.94 -7.52
N LEU A 27 -7.48 -12.53 -7.09
CA LEU A 27 -7.79 -11.12 -6.81
C LEU A 27 -7.03 -10.66 -5.56
N SER A 28 -6.96 -11.49 -4.52
CA SER A 28 -6.16 -11.20 -3.31
C SER A 28 -4.68 -10.95 -3.63
N LEU A 29 -4.11 -11.78 -4.52
CA LEU A 29 -2.73 -11.63 -4.99
C LEU A 29 -2.54 -10.33 -5.79
N ALA A 30 -3.45 -10.05 -6.73
CA ALA A 30 -3.38 -8.84 -7.54
C ALA A 30 -3.49 -7.57 -6.68
N VAL A 31 -4.38 -7.57 -5.68
CA VAL A 31 -4.53 -6.47 -4.71
C VAL A 31 -3.26 -6.31 -3.88
N SER A 32 -2.69 -7.39 -3.37
CA SER A 32 -1.45 -7.34 -2.58
C SER A 32 -0.28 -6.77 -3.40
N ALA A 33 -0.12 -7.22 -4.65
CA ALA A 33 0.88 -6.68 -5.57
C ALA A 33 0.65 -5.19 -5.86
N ALA A 34 -0.59 -4.77 -6.12
CA ALA A 34 -0.93 -3.37 -6.32
C ALA A 34 -0.59 -2.50 -5.11
N ILE A 35 -0.91 -2.97 -3.89
CA ILE A 35 -0.60 -2.25 -2.65
C ILE A 35 0.92 -2.09 -2.48
N VAL A 36 1.74 -3.08 -2.82
CA VAL A 36 3.20 -2.94 -2.77
C VAL A 36 3.68 -1.78 -3.62
N PHE A 37 3.21 -1.66 -4.87
CA PHE A 37 3.60 -0.56 -5.76
C PHE A 37 3.05 0.80 -5.27
N ILE A 38 1.80 0.85 -4.82
CA ILE A 38 1.16 2.08 -4.33
C ILE A 38 1.86 2.59 -3.07
N MET A 39 2.12 1.73 -2.09
CA MET A 39 2.81 2.09 -0.84
C MET A 39 4.25 2.52 -1.10
N SER A 40 4.96 1.85 -2.02
CA SER A 40 6.29 2.29 -2.47
C SER A 40 6.23 3.71 -3.07
N GLY A 41 5.21 3.98 -3.89
CA GLY A 41 4.96 5.31 -4.45
C GLY A 41 4.67 6.38 -3.38
N PHE A 42 3.85 6.06 -2.38
CA PHE A 42 3.60 6.96 -1.25
C PHE A 42 4.84 7.21 -0.40
N ILE A 43 5.69 6.21 -0.15
CA ILE A 43 6.95 6.40 0.58
C ILE A 43 7.83 7.41 -0.16
N LEU A 44 8.01 7.25 -1.48
CA LEU A 44 8.80 8.20 -2.28
C LEU A 44 8.17 9.61 -2.29
N TYR A 45 6.85 9.68 -2.44
CA TYR A 45 6.11 10.95 -2.46
C TYR A 45 6.19 11.69 -1.13
N ASP A 46 5.91 11.02 -0.02
CA ASP A 46 5.93 11.58 1.33
C ASP A 46 7.36 11.98 1.71
N THR A 47 8.35 11.13 1.44
CA THR A 47 9.77 11.44 1.69
C THR A 47 10.20 12.71 0.94
N SER A 48 9.84 12.82 -0.34
CA SER A 48 10.10 14.02 -1.12
C SER A 48 9.44 15.26 -0.52
N ARG A 49 8.17 15.15 -0.09
CA ARG A 49 7.45 16.27 0.52
C ARG A 49 8.06 16.69 1.87
N ILE A 50 8.52 15.75 2.68
CA ILE A 50 9.20 16.02 3.96
C ILE A 50 10.52 16.76 3.72
N ILE A 51 11.35 16.26 2.79
CA ILE A 51 12.66 16.86 2.50
C ILE A 51 12.52 18.26 1.90
N ASN A 52 11.53 18.48 1.04
CA ASN A 52 11.30 19.78 0.40
C ASN A 52 10.46 20.75 1.26
N GLY A 53 10.25 20.47 2.56
CA GLY A 53 9.53 21.35 3.48
C GLY A 53 8.02 21.49 3.21
N GLY A 54 7.45 20.58 2.41
CA GLY A 54 6.02 20.59 2.07
C GLY A 54 5.11 19.98 3.15
N GLU A 55 5.67 19.24 4.12
CA GLU A 55 5.01 18.93 5.39
C GLU A 55 5.83 19.45 6.57
N THR A 56 5.21 20.29 7.38
CA THR A 56 5.81 20.88 8.58
C THR A 56 5.38 20.15 9.85
N ASN A 57 4.35 19.30 9.77
CA ASN A 57 3.92 18.49 10.89
C ASN A 57 4.65 17.13 10.89
N TYR A 58 5.75 17.07 11.63
CA TYR A 58 6.58 15.87 11.74
C TYR A 58 5.83 14.66 12.31
N ILE A 59 4.89 14.87 13.25
CA ILE A 59 4.10 13.76 13.82
C ILE A 59 3.25 13.11 12.73
N ARG A 60 2.53 13.92 11.95
CA ARG A 60 1.72 13.42 10.82
C ARG A 60 2.60 12.75 9.77
N ALA A 61 3.73 13.36 9.42
CA ALA A 61 4.66 12.84 8.44
C ALA A 61 5.20 11.45 8.84
N THR A 62 5.64 11.30 10.08
CA THR A 62 6.16 10.03 10.60
C THR A 62 5.07 8.96 10.68
N VAL A 63 3.86 9.29 11.15
CA VAL A 63 2.75 8.33 11.22
C VAL A 63 2.31 7.88 9.83
N SER A 64 2.22 8.80 8.85
CA SER A 64 1.92 8.46 7.45
C SER A 64 2.96 7.49 6.89
N MET A 65 4.24 7.82 7.06
CA MET A 65 5.35 7.00 6.57
C MET A 65 5.37 5.61 7.22
N TYR A 66 5.10 5.53 8.54
CA TYR A 66 4.96 4.26 9.25
C TYR A 66 3.82 3.41 8.67
N LEU A 67 2.63 3.99 8.45
CA LEU A 67 1.49 3.28 7.86
C LEU A 67 1.80 2.78 6.46
N ASN A 68 2.49 3.56 5.63
CA ASN A 68 2.88 3.13 4.29
C ASN A 68 3.83 1.92 4.35
N ILE A 69 4.84 1.96 5.23
CA ILE A 69 5.78 0.85 5.43
C ILE A 69 5.08 -0.39 5.97
N TYR A 70 4.17 -0.23 6.93
CA TYR A 70 3.40 -1.33 7.50
C TYR A 70 2.54 -2.03 6.44
N ASN A 71 1.81 -1.26 5.62
CA ASN A 71 0.99 -1.80 4.53
C ASN A 71 1.85 -2.47 3.44
N LEU A 72 3.00 -1.90 3.11
CA LEU A 72 3.97 -2.51 2.19
C LEU A 72 4.44 -3.87 2.72
N PHE A 73 4.90 -3.90 3.98
CA PHE A 73 5.43 -5.10 4.60
C PHE A 73 4.38 -6.22 4.67
N THR A 74 3.17 -5.92 5.15
CA THR A 74 2.07 -6.89 5.23
C THR A 74 1.66 -7.41 3.86
N SER A 75 1.63 -6.55 2.84
CA SER A 75 1.33 -6.97 1.47
C SER A 75 2.42 -7.88 0.88
N ILE A 76 3.69 -7.61 1.18
CA ILE A 76 4.80 -8.50 0.81
C ILE A 76 4.67 -9.85 1.54
N LEU A 77 4.33 -9.85 2.83
CA LEU A 77 4.11 -11.08 3.57
C LEU A 77 2.95 -11.91 3.00
N HIS A 78 1.85 -11.28 2.57
CA HIS A 78 0.77 -12.00 1.91
C HIS A 78 1.22 -12.64 0.59
N LEU A 79 1.99 -11.92 -0.23
CA LEU A 79 2.55 -12.47 -1.46
C LEU A 79 3.49 -13.65 -1.16
N LEU A 80 4.46 -13.47 -0.26
CA LEU A 80 5.41 -14.50 0.10
C LEU A 80 4.77 -15.70 0.80
N GLY A 81 3.76 -15.47 1.64
CA GLY A 81 3.06 -16.53 2.36
C GLY A 81 2.32 -17.50 1.44
N ILE A 82 1.76 -17.01 0.33
CA ILE A 82 1.09 -17.85 -0.67
C ILE A 82 2.10 -18.63 -1.53
N PHE A 83 3.27 -18.05 -1.83
CA PHE A 83 4.34 -18.76 -2.54
C PHE A 83 5.16 -19.70 -1.65
N GLY A 84 5.03 -19.58 -0.32
CA GLY A 84 5.73 -20.41 0.67
C GLY A 84 4.89 -21.56 1.24
N SER A 85 3.58 -21.60 0.95
CA SER A 85 2.74 -22.74 1.26
C SER A 85 2.84 -23.79 0.15
N ASP A 86 3.85 -24.65 0.24
CA ASP A 86 3.95 -25.90 -0.52
C ASP A 86 3.02 -26.93 0.15
N ASP A 87 1.79 -27.06 -0.37
CA ASP A 87 0.89 -28.22 -0.22
C ASP A 87 0.31 -28.55 -1.61
#